data_AF-A0A935U4J4-F1
#
_entry.id   AF-A0A935U4J4-F1
#
_cell.length_a   1.000
_cell.length_b   1.000
_cell.length_c   1.000
_cell.angle_alpha   90.00
_cell.angle_beta   90.00
_cell.angle_gamma   90.00
#
_symmetry.space_group_name_H-M   'P 1'
#
loop_
_entity.id
_entity.type
_entity.pdbx_description
1 polymer ?
#
loop_
_entity_poly.entity_id
_entity_poly.type
_entity_poly.pdbx_seq_one_letter_code
_entity_poly.pdbx_strand_id
1 'polypeptide(L)'
;MTDLPLRALGVLPLLFFISMALFHVKKGRWGDAFWMCHASNLLLAVGLFFEKPTMVAMALPWLLFGIPLWLGEAVRIRRIIPLSVVTHWGGALVAFYAAHRWGAGSDWWWKSLIFALAVQGITRWATPAVWNINAAHGVYDVAKGVFKSFLSFWIFCIGLTAILLWATEKVLTLFFPAGG
;
A
#
# COMPACT_ATOMS: atom_id res chain seq x y z
N MET A 1 8.94 -30.35 -0.39
CA MET A 1 9.01 -29.02 0.27
C MET A 1 7.80 -28.92 1.16
N THR A 2 7.98 -28.71 2.46
CA THR A 2 6.86 -28.54 3.40
C THR A 2 6.09 -27.28 3.01
N ASP A 3 4.83 -27.42 2.61
CA ASP A 3 3.95 -26.28 2.37
C ASP A 3 3.80 -25.50 3.69
N LEU A 4 4.56 -24.41 3.82
CA LEU A 4 4.35 -23.46 4.90
C LEU A 4 2.93 -22.92 4.76
N PRO A 5 2.06 -23.04 5.79
CA PRO A 5 0.70 -22.57 5.67
C PRO A 5 0.74 -21.06 5.39
N LEU A 6 0.01 -20.60 4.36
CA LEU A 6 0.01 -19.19 3.96
C LEU A 6 -0.33 -18.24 5.11
N ARG A 7 -1.11 -18.70 6.10
CA ARG A 7 -1.35 -17.99 7.36
C ARG A 7 -0.05 -17.60 8.09
N ALA A 8 0.91 -18.52 8.17
CA ALA A 8 2.19 -18.27 8.85
C ALA A 8 3.03 -17.21 8.12
N LEU A 9 2.89 -17.08 6.79
CA LEU A 9 3.54 -16.00 6.05
C LEU A 9 3.04 -14.62 6.46
N GLY A 10 1.86 -14.50 7.06
CA GLY A 10 1.32 -13.24 7.59
C GLY A 10 2.19 -12.58 8.66
N VAL A 11 3.05 -13.37 9.34
CA VAL A 11 4.03 -12.84 10.30
C VAL A 11 5.02 -11.89 9.63
N LEU A 12 5.45 -12.16 8.39
CA LEU A 12 6.44 -11.34 7.69
C LEU A 12 5.94 -9.91 7.43
N PRO A 13 4.80 -9.68 6.75
CA PRO A 13 4.30 -8.32 6.53
C PRO A 13 3.85 -7.64 7.82
N LEU A 14 3.44 -8.39 8.85
CA LEU A 14 3.22 -7.81 10.18
C LEU A 14 4.52 -7.25 10.76
N LEU A 15 5.62 -8.00 10.71
CA LEU A 15 6.94 -7.54 11.16
C LEU A 15 7.44 -6.36 10.33
N PHE A 16 7.19 -6.33 9.02
CA PHE A 16 7.51 -5.19 8.16
C PHE A 16 6.78 -3.92 8.63
N PHE A 17 5.46 -4.02 8.85
CA PHE A 17 4.67 -2.90 9.35
C PHE A 17 5.14 -2.43 10.73
N ILE A 18 5.27 -3.34 11.70
CA ILE A 18 5.70 -3.01 13.07
C ILE A 18 7.08 -2.36 13.07
N SER A 19 8.04 -2.91 12.31
CA SER A 19 9.40 -2.37 12.25
C SER A 19 9.42 -0.96 11.69
N MET A 20 8.67 -0.69 10.62
CA MET A 20 8.54 0.67 10.06
C MET A 20 7.81 1.62 10.99
N ALA A 21 6.75 1.16 11.66
CA ALA A 21 6.04 1.98 12.64
C ALA A 21 6.97 2.39 13.79
N LEU A 22 7.70 1.45 14.37
CA LEU A 22 8.68 1.72 15.43
C LEU A 22 9.81 2.64 14.95
N PHE A 23 10.30 2.45 13.72
CA PHE A 23 11.30 3.34 13.12
C PHE A 23 10.80 4.78 13.05
N HIS A 24 9.58 5.00 12.55
CA HIS A 24 8.99 6.33 12.39
C HIS A 24 8.58 6.98 13.72
N VAL A 25 8.10 6.19 14.69
CA VAL A 25 7.86 6.66 16.06
C VAL A 25 9.16 7.18 16.69
N LYS A 26 10.26 6.43 16.59
CA LYS A 26 11.59 6.87 17.09
C LYS A 26 12.11 8.14 16.40
N LYS A 27 11.62 8.46 15.20
CA LYS A 27 11.94 9.69 14.46
C LYS A 27 10.98 10.84 14.74
N GLY A 28 10.04 10.67 15.67
CA GLY A 28 9.03 11.69 16.00
C GLY A 28 7.99 11.91 14.89
N ARG A 29 7.90 10.99 13.92
CA ARG A 29 7.02 11.07 12.75
C ARG A 29 6.15 9.83 12.62
N TRP A 30 5.48 9.43 13.69
CA TRP A 30 4.69 8.20 13.78
C TRP A 30 3.66 8.04 12.63
N GLY A 31 3.13 9.15 12.11
CA GLY A 31 2.15 9.15 11.02
C GLY A 31 2.69 8.55 9.72
N ASP A 32 4.01 8.61 9.50
CA ASP A 32 4.64 8.01 8.32
C ASP A 32 4.42 6.48 8.29
N ALA A 33 4.09 5.83 9.41
CA ALA A 33 3.67 4.41 9.43
C ALA A 33 2.42 4.14 8.58
N PHE A 34 1.61 5.17 8.30
CA PHE A 34 0.37 5.09 7.52
C PHE A 34 0.55 5.45 6.04
N TRP A 35 1.78 5.62 5.54
CA TRP A 35 1.99 5.60 4.09
C TRP A 35 1.36 4.33 3.51
N MET A 36 0.70 4.47 2.36
CA MET A 36 -0.13 3.40 1.81
C MET A 36 0.61 2.06 1.69
N CYS A 37 1.87 2.09 1.24
CA CYS A 37 2.72 0.90 1.15
C CYS A 37 2.97 0.20 2.50
N HIS A 38 3.05 0.93 3.61
CA HIS A 38 3.18 0.37 4.96
C HIS A 38 1.84 -0.13 5.47
N ALA A 39 0.77 0.66 5.33
CA ALA A 39 -0.58 0.24 5.70
C ALA A 39 -1.01 -1.03 4.94
N SER A 40 -0.60 -1.20 3.69
CA SER A 40 -0.87 -2.41 2.90
C SER A 40 -0.11 -3.64 3.39
N ASN A 41 1.03 -3.50 4.06
CA ASN A 41 1.66 -4.63 4.75
C ASN A 41 0.80 -5.11 5.93
N LEU A 42 0.20 -4.19 6.69
CA LEU A 42 -0.76 -4.56 7.73
C LEU A 42 -2.00 -5.25 7.13
N LEU A 43 -2.57 -4.69 6.07
CA LEU A 43 -3.71 -5.28 5.35
C LEU A 43 -3.39 -6.69 4.84
N LEU A 44 -2.19 -6.89 4.28
CA LEU A 44 -1.70 -8.18 3.80
C LEU A 44 -1.58 -9.18 4.96
N ALA A 45 -1.01 -8.78 6.09
CA ALA A 45 -0.90 -9.63 7.27
C ALA A 45 -2.28 -10.10 7.76
N VAL A 46 -3.25 -9.18 7.86
CA VAL A 46 -4.63 -9.52 8.22
C VAL A 46 -5.23 -10.48 7.20
N GLY A 47 -5.08 -10.21 5.90
CA GLY A 47 -5.56 -11.09 4.84
C GLY A 47 -5.00 -12.51 4.91
N LEU A 48 -3.71 -12.65 5.25
CA LEU A 48 -3.06 -13.95 5.40
C LEU A 48 -3.52 -14.70 6.65
N PHE A 49 -3.57 -14.04 7.80
CA PHE A 49 -4.00 -14.69 9.05
C PHE A 49 -5.44 -15.20 9.01
N PHE A 50 -6.34 -14.46 8.35
CA PHE A 50 -7.76 -14.80 8.25
C PHE A 50 -8.14 -15.50 6.94
N GLU A 51 -7.16 -15.88 6.11
CA GLU A 51 -7.37 -16.52 4.81
C GLU A 51 -8.41 -15.78 3.95
N LYS A 52 -8.18 -14.48 3.76
CA LYS A 52 -9.03 -13.63 2.93
C LYS A 52 -8.26 -13.25 1.65
N PRO A 53 -8.38 -14.03 0.56
CA PRO A 53 -7.72 -13.73 -0.72
C PRO A 53 -8.03 -12.32 -1.23
N THR A 54 -9.25 -11.83 -1.03
CA THR A 54 -9.64 -10.45 -1.37
C THR A 54 -8.75 -9.41 -0.71
N MET A 55 -8.38 -9.58 0.57
CA MET A 55 -7.51 -8.62 1.28
C MET A 55 -6.06 -8.69 0.78
N VAL A 56 -5.58 -9.87 0.40
CA VAL A 56 -4.28 -10.05 -0.27
C VAL A 56 -4.28 -9.32 -1.62
N ALA A 57 -5.33 -9.52 -2.43
CA ALA A 57 -5.49 -8.87 -3.72
C ALA A 57 -5.64 -7.34 -3.60
N MET A 58 -6.33 -6.86 -2.56
CA MET A 58 -6.40 -5.42 -2.25
C MET A 58 -5.02 -4.84 -1.93
N ALA A 59 -4.17 -5.55 -1.17
CA ALA A 59 -2.87 -5.07 -0.71
C ALA A 59 -1.81 -5.05 -1.83
N LEU A 60 -1.83 -6.05 -2.72
CA LEU A 60 -0.86 -6.22 -3.79
C LEU A 60 -0.60 -4.96 -4.66
N PRO A 61 -1.61 -4.28 -5.25
CA PRO A 61 -1.36 -3.10 -6.09
C PRO A 61 -0.66 -1.98 -5.33
N TRP A 62 -1.00 -1.76 -4.06
CA TRP A 62 -0.36 -0.72 -3.25
C TRP A 62 1.10 -1.02 -2.93
N LEU A 63 1.43 -2.30 -2.75
CA LEU A 63 2.81 -2.74 -2.56
C LEU A 63 3.61 -2.60 -3.87
N LEU A 64 2.99 -2.91 -5.02
CA LEU A 64 3.62 -2.74 -6.33
C LEU A 64 3.81 -1.27 -6.71
N PHE A 65 2.78 -0.44 -6.57
CA PHE A 65 2.85 1.00 -6.82
C PHE A 65 3.73 1.73 -5.80
N GLY A 66 3.83 1.18 -4.59
CA GLY A 66 4.71 1.69 -3.55
C GLY A 66 6.19 1.65 -3.95
N ILE A 67 6.63 0.66 -4.73
CA ILE A 67 8.04 0.52 -5.15
C ILE A 67 8.54 1.72 -5.96
N PRO A 68 7.93 2.12 -7.09
CA PRO A 68 8.40 3.28 -7.85
C PRO A 68 8.26 4.59 -7.07
N LEU A 69 7.21 4.75 -6.26
CA LEU A 69 7.04 5.94 -5.41
C LEU A 69 8.14 6.05 -4.35
N TRP A 70 8.44 4.93 -3.68
CA TRP A 70 9.54 4.84 -2.71
C TRP A 70 10.89 5.09 -3.36
N LEU A 71 11.14 4.52 -4.54
CA LEU A 71 12.39 4.72 -5.26
C LEU A 71 12.57 6.19 -5.66
N GLY A 72 11.51 6.83 -6.15
CA GLY A 72 11.50 8.26 -6.44
C GLY A 72 11.85 9.11 -5.21
N GLU A 73 11.27 8.79 -4.05
CA GLU A 73 11.59 9.48 -2.80
C GLU A 73 13.03 9.21 -2.35
N ALA A 74 13.50 7.95 -2.39
CA ALA A 74 14.87 7.57 -2.02
C ALA A 74 15.92 8.30 -2.87
N VAL A 75 15.65 8.47 -4.18
CA VAL A 75 16.48 9.28 -5.09
C VAL A 75 16.42 10.76 -4.70
N ARG A 76 15.22 11.31 -4.44
CA ARG A 76 15.03 12.71 -4.04
C ARG A 76 15.81 13.06 -2.77
N ILE A 77 15.74 12.21 -1.74
CA ILE A 77 16.43 12.43 -0.46
C ILE A 77 17.87 11.90 -0.45
N ARG A 78 18.34 11.33 -1.58
CA ARG A 78 19.66 10.71 -1.76
C ARG A 78 20.02 9.71 -0.65
N ARG A 79 19.03 8.94 -0.20
CA ARG A 79 19.19 8.02 0.93
C ARG A 79 18.32 6.79 0.75
N ILE A 80 18.96 5.63 0.87
CA ILE A 80 18.28 4.34 0.94
C ILE A 80 18.31 3.87 2.40
N ILE A 81 17.12 3.58 2.94
CA ILE A 81 16.98 2.97 4.26
C ILE A 81 16.81 1.46 4.03
N PRO A 82 17.75 0.60 4.49
CA PRO A 82 17.68 -0.85 4.24
C PRO A 82 16.35 -1.48 4.68
N LEU A 83 15.83 -1.06 5.84
CA LEU A 83 14.53 -1.51 6.34
C LEU A 83 13.40 -1.21 5.34
N SER A 84 13.42 -0.03 4.73
CA SER A 84 12.44 0.37 3.73
C SER A 84 12.52 -0.48 2.47
N VAL A 85 13.72 -0.91 2.04
CA VAL A 85 13.87 -1.84 0.91
C VAL A 85 13.13 -3.13 1.21
N VAL A 86 13.37 -3.71 2.40
CA VAL A 86 12.78 -4.97 2.84
C VAL A 86 11.27 -4.86 2.92
N THR A 87 10.71 -3.76 3.44
CA THR A 87 9.25 -3.64 3.58
C THR A 87 8.52 -3.45 2.26
N HIS A 88 9.14 -2.80 1.28
CA HIS A 88 8.54 -2.61 -0.04
C HIS A 88 8.62 -3.90 -0.86
N TRP A 89 9.83 -4.44 -1.06
CA TRP A 89 10.04 -5.63 -1.86
C TRP A 89 9.54 -6.90 -1.17
N GLY A 90 9.83 -7.07 0.12
CA GLY A 90 9.39 -8.23 0.89
C GLY A 90 7.86 -8.32 0.96
N GLY A 91 7.18 -7.20 1.24
CA GLY A 91 5.72 -7.16 1.23
C GLY A 91 5.14 -7.52 -0.14
N ALA A 92 5.67 -6.93 -1.21
CA ALA A 92 5.24 -7.21 -2.58
C ALA A 92 5.43 -8.69 -2.96
N LEU A 93 6.59 -9.27 -2.63
CA LEU A 93 6.89 -10.69 -2.91
C LEU A 93 5.93 -11.62 -2.15
N VAL A 94 5.66 -11.35 -0.87
CA VAL A 94 4.70 -12.13 -0.08
C VAL A 94 3.29 -12.01 -0.65
N ALA A 95 2.85 -10.79 -0.99
CA ALA A 95 1.53 -10.58 -1.59
C ALA A 95 1.38 -11.29 -2.93
N PHE A 96 2.41 -11.21 -3.79
CA PHE A 96 2.43 -11.85 -5.09
C PHE A 96 2.40 -13.37 -4.97
N TYR A 97 3.22 -13.94 -4.08
CA TYR A 97 3.20 -15.38 -3.81
C TYR A 97 1.84 -15.84 -3.29
N ALA A 98 1.24 -15.12 -2.34
CA ALA A 98 -0.08 -15.46 -1.80
C ALA A 98 -1.19 -15.33 -2.86
N ALA A 99 -1.18 -14.27 -3.67
CA ALA A 99 -2.11 -14.10 -4.78
C ALA A 99 -1.95 -15.19 -5.85
N HIS A 100 -0.73 -15.64 -6.13
CA HIS A 100 -0.49 -16.77 -7.02
C HIS A 100 -1.08 -18.08 -6.49
N ARG A 101 -1.06 -18.29 -5.17
CA ARG A 101 -1.57 -19.52 -4.54
C ARG A 101 -3.09 -19.53 -4.35
N TRP A 102 -3.70 -18.38 -4.05
CA TRP A 102 -5.14 -18.27 -3.78
C TRP A 102 -5.97 -17.73 -4.96
N GLY A 103 -5.31 -17.19 -5.99
CA GLY A 103 -5.96 -16.37 -7.01
C GLY A 103 -6.24 -14.96 -6.51
N ALA A 104 -6.36 -14.01 -7.44
CA ALA A 104 -6.69 -12.62 -7.12
C ALA A 104 -8.21 -12.40 -6.99
N GLY A 105 -9.03 -13.27 -7.59
CA GLY A 105 -10.47 -13.07 -7.69
C GLY A 105 -10.83 -11.78 -8.44
N SER A 106 -12.06 -11.33 -8.25
CA SER A 106 -12.60 -10.07 -8.78
C SER A 106 -13.25 -9.28 -7.64
N ASP A 107 -13.72 -8.07 -7.94
CA ASP A 107 -14.49 -7.23 -7.01
C ASP A 107 -13.69 -6.73 -5.79
N TRP A 108 -12.38 -6.53 -5.94
CA TRP A 108 -11.52 -5.99 -4.88
C TRP A 108 -11.06 -4.57 -5.15
N TRP A 109 -11.12 -4.07 -6.41
CA TRP A 109 -10.62 -2.73 -6.75
C TRP A 109 -11.30 -1.62 -5.93
N TRP A 110 -12.62 -1.66 -5.79
CA TRP A 110 -13.36 -0.63 -5.05
C TRP A 110 -13.20 -0.80 -3.53
N LYS A 111 -13.07 -2.03 -3.03
CA LYS A 111 -12.75 -2.31 -1.62
C LYS A 111 -11.37 -1.72 -1.27
N SER A 112 -10.42 -1.88 -2.18
CA SER A 112 -9.08 -1.32 -2.08
C SER A 112 -9.08 0.21 -2.13
N LEU A 113 -9.96 0.80 -2.95
CA LEU A 113 -10.19 2.24 -2.95
C LEU A 113 -10.76 2.75 -1.62
N ILE A 114 -11.78 2.06 -1.06
CA ILE A 114 -12.33 2.39 0.26
C ILE A 114 -11.26 2.29 1.34
N PHE A 115 -10.43 1.25 1.29
CA PHE A 115 -9.29 1.12 2.20
C PHE A 115 -8.35 2.33 2.10
N ALA A 116 -8.00 2.78 0.89
CA ALA A 116 -7.16 3.94 0.72
C ALA A 116 -7.80 5.25 1.22
N LEU A 117 -9.10 5.43 0.99
CA LEU A 117 -9.86 6.57 1.52
C LEU A 117 -9.91 6.54 3.06
N ALA A 118 -10.07 5.35 3.66
CA ALA A 118 -10.07 5.20 5.11
C ALA A 118 -8.70 5.54 5.70
N VAL A 119 -7.61 5.01 5.13
CA VAL A 119 -6.24 5.35 5.57
C VAL A 119 -5.97 6.84 5.38
N GLN A 120 -6.35 7.42 4.24
CA GLN A 120 -6.21 8.85 3.99
C GLN A 120 -7.01 9.68 5.02
N GLY A 121 -8.26 9.30 5.32
CA GLY A 121 -9.09 9.94 6.33
C GLY A 121 -8.48 9.88 7.73
N ILE A 122 -7.95 8.72 8.13
CA ILE A 122 -7.21 8.54 9.39
C ILE A 122 -6.00 9.48 9.41
N THR A 123 -5.20 9.52 8.34
CA THR A 123 -4.04 10.41 8.30
C THR A 123 -4.42 11.88 8.31
N ARG A 124 -5.52 12.27 7.65
CA ARG A 124 -6.04 13.64 7.67
C ARG A 124 -6.46 14.07 9.07
N TRP A 125 -7.11 13.18 9.81
CA TRP A 125 -7.59 13.46 11.16
C TRP A 125 -6.46 13.43 12.20
N ALA A 126 -5.56 12.46 12.11
CA ALA A 126 -4.64 12.15 13.19
C ALA A 126 -3.25 12.80 13.02
N THR A 127 -2.87 13.26 11.81
CA THR A 127 -1.50 13.76 11.55
C THR A 127 -1.45 15.26 11.25
N PRO A 128 -0.35 15.96 11.62
CA PRO A 128 -0.14 17.35 11.22
C PRO A 128 -0.11 17.53 9.69
N ALA A 129 -0.69 18.63 9.21
CA ALA A 129 -0.79 18.93 7.78
C ALA A 129 0.56 18.97 7.05
N VAL A 130 1.63 19.37 7.75
CA VAL A 130 3.00 19.42 7.23
C VAL A 130 3.55 18.03 6.86
N TRP A 131 2.99 16.94 7.39
CA TRP A 131 3.40 15.59 6.99
C TRP A 131 2.76 15.14 5.68
N ASN A 132 1.57 15.67 5.36
CA ASN A 132 0.82 15.42 4.12
C ASN A 132 0.84 13.96 3.61
N ILE A 133 0.75 13.00 4.54
CA ILE A 133 0.81 11.56 4.23
C ILE A 133 -0.35 11.19 3.30
N ASN A 134 -0.07 10.40 2.26
CA ASN A 134 -1.07 10.01 1.25
C ASN A 134 -1.84 11.19 0.62
N ALA A 135 -1.19 12.36 0.49
CA ALA A 135 -1.84 13.59 -0.01
C ALA A 135 -3.09 13.98 0.79
N ALA A 136 -3.13 13.68 2.09
CA ALA A 136 -4.31 13.88 2.92
C ALA A 136 -4.61 15.36 3.22
N HIS A 137 -3.65 16.27 3.07
CA HIS A 137 -3.74 17.65 3.54
C HIS A 137 -3.51 18.71 2.45
N GLY A 138 -2.71 18.43 1.43
CA GLY A 138 -2.34 19.42 0.42
C GLY A 138 -1.78 18.84 -0.88
N VAL A 139 -1.60 19.73 -1.86
CA VAL A 139 -1.00 19.41 -3.16
C VAL A 139 0.52 19.25 -3.00
N TYR A 140 1.09 18.15 -3.49
CA TYR A 140 2.55 17.97 -3.50
C TYR A 140 3.23 19.02 -4.40
N ASP A 141 4.44 19.43 -4.04
CA ASP A 141 5.17 20.50 -4.75
C ASP A 141 5.28 20.27 -6.25
N VAL A 142 5.53 19.02 -6.66
CA VAL A 142 5.64 18.61 -8.07
C VAL A 142 4.34 18.83 -8.87
N ALA A 143 3.19 18.93 -8.20
CA ALA A 143 1.88 19.06 -8.79
C ALA A 143 1.29 20.48 -8.67
N LYS A 144 1.93 21.39 -7.92
CA LYS A 144 1.44 22.78 -7.71
C LYS A 144 1.38 23.61 -8.99
N GLY A 145 2.21 23.30 -9.99
CA GLY A 145 2.16 23.96 -11.31
C GLY A 145 0.91 23.62 -12.14
N VAL A 146 0.26 22.48 -11.83
CA VAL A 146 -0.90 21.98 -12.56
C VAL A 146 -2.18 22.22 -11.77
N PHE A 147 -2.18 21.95 -10.47
CA PHE A 147 -3.36 22.05 -9.61
C PHE A 147 -3.31 23.27 -8.71
N LYS A 148 -4.28 24.18 -8.91
CA LYS A 148 -4.43 25.40 -8.11
C LYS A 148 -5.29 25.21 -6.85
N SER A 149 -6.03 24.10 -6.74
CA SER A 149 -6.85 23.79 -5.56
C SER A 149 -6.59 22.38 -5.07
N PHE A 150 -6.60 22.20 -3.74
CA PHE A 150 -6.47 20.87 -3.13
C PHE A 150 -7.60 19.94 -3.56
N LEU A 151 -8.84 20.44 -3.66
CA LEU A 151 -9.99 19.63 -4.07
C LEU A 151 -9.82 19.05 -5.48
N SER A 152 -9.38 19.86 -6.46
CA SER A 152 -9.16 19.38 -7.83
C SER A 152 -8.05 18.33 -7.90
N PHE A 153 -6.94 18.55 -7.17
CA PHE A 153 -5.86 17.59 -7.04
C PHE A 153 -6.35 16.28 -6.40
N TRP A 154 -7.13 16.37 -5.32
CA TRP A 154 -7.64 15.22 -4.59
C TRP A 154 -8.62 14.38 -5.43
N ILE A 155 -9.56 15.02 -6.12
CA ILE A 155 -10.48 14.36 -7.06
C ILE A 155 -9.68 13.66 -8.17
N PHE A 156 -8.68 14.34 -8.73
CA PHE A 156 -7.80 13.75 -9.75
C PHE A 156 -7.06 12.51 -9.22
N CYS A 157 -6.43 12.61 -8.03
CA CYS A 157 -5.71 11.49 -7.43
C CYS A 157 -6.63 10.30 -7.16
N ILE A 158 -7.85 10.52 -6.65
CA ILE A 158 -8.82 9.45 -6.40
C ILE A 158 -9.30 8.83 -7.71
N GLY A 159 -9.64 9.64 -8.70
CA GLY A 159 -10.07 9.16 -10.02
C GLY A 159 -8.98 8.32 -10.68
N LEU A 160 -7.74 8.81 -10.70
CA LEU A 160 -6.60 8.06 -11.23
C LEU A 160 -6.35 6.78 -10.45
N THR A 161 -6.42 6.83 -9.12
CA THR A 161 -6.28 5.65 -8.25
C THR A 161 -7.35 4.60 -8.57
N ALA A 162 -8.62 5.01 -8.69
CA ALA A 162 -9.72 4.12 -9.02
C ALA A 162 -9.49 3.41 -10.36
N ILE A 163 -9.06 4.15 -11.39
CA ILE A 163 -8.73 3.62 -12.71
C ILE A 163 -7.58 2.63 -12.63
N LEU A 164 -6.49 2.97 -11.92
CA LEU A 164 -5.32 2.11 -11.77
C LEU A 164 -5.68 0.82 -11.02
N LEU A 165 -6.45 0.90 -9.94
CA LEU A 165 -6.90 -0.28 -9.18
C LEU A 165 -7.80 -1.17 -10.03
N TRP A 166 -8.76 -0.59 -10.76
CA TRP A 166 -9.63 -1.33 -11.66
C TRP A 166 -8.83 -2.02 -12.78
N ALA A 167 -7.91 -1.31 -13.42
CA ALA A 167 -7.05 -1.88 -14.46
C ALA A 167 -6.16 -3.00 -13.91
N THR A 168 -5.60 -2.81 -12.73
CA THR A 168 -4.77 -3.82 -12.05
C THR A 168 -5.59 -5.04 -11.67
N GLU A 169 -6.85 -4.88 -11.26
CA GLU A 169 -7.77 -6.01 -11.09
C GLU A 169 -7.91 -6.80 -12.38
N LYS A 170 -8.23 -6.15 -13.50
CA LYS A 170 -8.38 -6.86 -14.78
C LYS A 170 -7.12 -7.61 -15.16
N VAL A 171 -5.95 -6.98 -14.99
CA VAL A 171 -4.66 -7.63 -15.26
C VAL A 171 -4.40 -8.80 -14.33
N LEU A 172 -4.56 -8.62 -13.01
CA LEU A 172 -4.26 -9.66 -12.03
C LEU A 172 -5.24 -10.84 -12.11
N THR A 173 -6.52 -10.62 -12.42
CA THR A 173 -7.47 -11.72 -12.63
C THR A 173 -7.13 -12.56 -13.88
N LEU A 174 -6.45 -11.98 -14.88
CA LEU A 174 -5.95 -12.73 -16.05
C LEU A 174 -4.76 -13.63 -15.67
N PHE A 175 -3.84 -13.16 -14.83
CA PHE A 175 -2.65 -13.92 -14.42
C PHE A 175 -2.90 -14.85 -13.23
N PHE A 176 -3.87 -14.53 -12.37
CA PHE A 176 -4.20 -15.25 -11.15
C PHE A 176 -5.72 -15.50 -11.08
N PRO A 177 -6.27 -16.34 -11.97
CA PRO A 177 -7.68 -16.69 -11.94
C PRO A 177 -8.06 -17.30 -10.57
N ALA A 178 -9.25 -16.98 -10.07
CA ALA A 178 -9.76 -17.59 -8.85
C ALA A 178 -10.10 -19.06 -9.13
N GLY A 179 -9.33 -19.98 -8.56
CA GLY A 179 -9.59 -21.43 -8.62
C GLY A 179 -9.51 -22.00 -10.03
N GLY A 180 -8.35 -22.59 -10.35
CA GLY A 180 -8.29 -23.80 -11.18
C GLY A 180 -8.27 -25.02 -10.27
#